data_AF-A0A2H5X3M3-F1
#
_entry.id   AF-A0A2H5X3M3-F1
#
_cell.length_a   1.000
_cell.length_b   1.000
_cell.length_c   1.000
_cell.angle_alpha   90.00
_cell.angle_beta   90.00
_cell.angle_gamma   90.00
#
_symmetry.space_group_name_H-M   'P 1'
#
loop_
_entity.id
_entity.type
_entity.pdbx_description
1 polymer ?
#
loop_
_entity_poly.entity_id
_entity_poly.type
_entity_poly.pdbx_seq_one_letter_code
_entity_poly.pdbx_strand_id
1 'polypeptide(L)'
;MERTDRWQEDELSDEERDAILERIAQGIVRRGMAAPAVLFLELNKPLSFVASQSLIVLTPFLAPFVGIDNVHRYSRLLERRENVERLIERIEQLEHERGQEPSGHATRL
;
A
#
# COMPACT_ATOMS: atom_id res chain seq x y z
N MET A 1 -34.15 -12.58 5.47
CA MET A 1 -32.96 -12.47 6.32
C MET A 1 -32.16 -13.72 6.07
N GLU A 2 -31.15 -13.64 5.20
CA GLU A 2 -30.16 -14.68 4.89
C GLU A 2 -29.21 -14.07 3.85
N ARG A 3 -28.20 -13.33 4.34
CA ARG A 3 -27.04 -12.90 3.55
C ARG A 3 -25.80 -13.22 4.38
N THR A 4 -25.72 -14.49 4.76
CA THR A 4 -24.60 -15.09 5.48
C THR A 4 -24.11 -16.24 4.62
N ASP A 5 -23.37 -15.89 3.57
CA ASP A 5 -22.17 -16.64 3.24
C ASP A 5 -21.12 -15.64 2.79
N ARG A 6 -20.25 -15.31 3.74
CA ARG A 6 -19.37 -14.13 3.77
C ARG A 6 -17.90 -14.57 3.64
N TRP A 7 -17.66 -15.74 3.04
CA TRP A 7 -16.41 -16.47 3.14
C TRP A 7 -16.07 -17.24 1.85
N GLN A 8 -16.11 -16.56 0.70
CA GLN A 8 -15.26 -16.93 -0.43
C GLN A 8 -13.96 -16.16 -0.29
N GLU A 9 -13.01 -16.86 0.31
CA GLU A 9 -11.59 -16.54 0.45
C GLU A 9 -10.91 -16.63 -0.92
N ASP A 10 -11.51 -16.03 -1.96
CA ASP A 10 -11.01 -16.08 -3.32
C ASP A 10 -9.87 -15.09 -3.45
N GLU A 11 -8.70 -15.68 -3.58
CA GLU A 11 -7.42 -15.07 -3.88
C GLU A 11 -7.57 -13.91 -4.88
N LEU A 12 -7.13 -12.71 -4.47
CA LEU A 12 -7.12 -11.53 -5.34
C LEU A 12 -6.43 -11.87 -6.66
N SER A 13 -7.00 -11.44 -7.79
CA SER A 13 -6.27 -11.55 -9.06
C SER A 13 -4.99 -10.73 -8.99
N ASP A 14 -3.99 -11.10 -9.79
CA ASP A 14 -2.74 -10.35 -9.86
C ASP A 14 -2.98 -8.89 -10.25
N GLU A 15 -3.92 -8.64 -11.17
CA GLU A 15 -4.31 -7.29 -11.59
C GLU A 15 -4.98 -6.51 -10.48
N GLU A 16 -5.89 -7.15 -9.71
CA GLU A 16 -6.54 -6.51 -8.57
C GLU A 16 -5.53 -6.15 -7.49
N ARG A 17 -4.61 -7.08 -7.16
CA ARG A 17 -3.52 -6.83 -6.22
C ARG A 17 -2.70 -5.63 -6.67
N ASP A 18 -2.22 -5.64 -7.91
CA ASP A 18 -1.33 -4.62 -8.43
C ASP A 18 -2.04 -3.25 -8.49
N ALA A 19 -3.33 -3.21 -8.85
CA ALA A 19 -4.13 -1.99 -8.80
C ALA A 19 -4.30 -1.43 -7.38
N ILE A 20 -4.43 -2.30 -6.37
CA ILE A 20 -4.50 -1.87 -4.96
C ILE A 20 -3.15 -1.30 -4.52
N LEU A 21 -2.05 -2.01 -4.80
CA LEU A 21 -0.70 -1.56 -4.48
C LEU A 21 -0.39 -0.21 -5.12
N GLU A 22 -0.78 -0.03 -6.37
CA GLU A 22 -0.65 1.24 -7.10
C GLU A 22 -1.35 2.38 -6.36
N ARG A 23 -2.62 2.17 -5.97
CA ARG A 23 -3.40 3.20 -5.27
C ARG A 23 -2.77 3.60 -3.94
N ILE A 24 -2.23 2.64 -3.20
CA ILE A 24 -1.53 2.88 -1.93
C ILE A 24 -0.25 3.67 -2.18
N ALA A 25 0.59 3.20 -3.12
CA ALA A 25 1.87 3.83 -3.45
C ALA A 25 1.69 5.28 -3.90
N GLN A 26 0.76 5.54 -4.83
CA GLN A 26 0.44 6.91 -5.25
C GLN A 26 -0.08 7.76 -4.07
N GLY A 27 -0.90 7.17 -3.19
CA GLY A 27 -1.39 7.85 -2.00
C GLY A 27 -0.27 8.30 -1.07
N ILE A 28 0.75 7.47 -0.88
CA ILE A 28 1.95 7.75 -0.09
C ILE A 28 2.78 8.85 -0.74
N VAL A 29 3.10 8.71 -2.02
CA VAL A 29 3.94 9.66 -2.76
C VAL A 29 3.27 11.03 -2.85
N ARG A 30 1.97 11.11 -3.18
CA ARG A 30 1.23 12.39 -3.22
C ARG A 30 1.27 13.17 -1.89
N ARG A 31 1.46 12.49 -0.76
CA ARG A 31 1.55 13.11 0.57
C ARG A 31 2.99 13.41 0.99
N GLY A 32 3.99 13.12 0.16
CA GLY A 32 5.41 13.30 0.49
C GLY A 32 5.93 12.30 1.53
N MET A 33 5.28 11.14 1.65
CA MET A 33 5.56 10.15 2.71
C MET A 33 6.39 8.96 2.21
N ALA A 34 7.04 9.05 1.05
CA ALA A 34 7.77 7.93 0.45
C ALA A 34 8.86 7.37 1.39
N ALA A 35 9.81 8.21 1.83
CA ALA A 35 10.89 7.80 2.73
C ALA A 35 10.40 7.19 4.06
N PRO A 36 9.50 7.84 4.84
CA PRO A 36 9.01 7.25 6.09
C PRO A 36 8.17 5.97 5.87
N ALA A 37 7.43 5.87 4.75
CA ALA A 37 6.67 4.66 4.44
C ALA A 37 7.58 3.49 4.08
N VAL A 38 8.59 3.70 3.24
CA VAL A 38 9.58 2.66 2.88
C VAL A 38 10.28 2.16 4.15
N LEU A 39 10.78 3.06 5.00
CA LEU A 39 11.41 2.67 6.27
C LEU A 39 10.47 1.83 7.15
N PHE A 40 9.21 2.26 7.30
CA PHE A 40 8.23 1.51 8.07
C PHE A 40 7.99 0.11 7.50
N LEU A 41 7.81 0.01 6.18
CA LEU A 41 7.55 -1.26 5.50
C LEU A 41 8.77 -2.20 5.60
N GLU A 42 10.00 -1.70 5.41
CA GLU A 42 11.25 -2.46 5.59
C GLU A 42 11.38 -3.05 7.00
N LEU A 43 11.11 -2.24 8.03
CA LEU A 43 11.16 -2.69 9.43
C LEU A 43 10.09 -3.76 9.75
N ASN A 44 8.98 -3.75 9.01
CA ASN A 44 7.85 -4.65 9.23
C ASN A 44 7.76 -5.80 8.20
N LYS A 45 8.70 -5.92 7.25
CA LYS A 45 8.82 -7.07 6.33
C LYS A 45 8.75 -8.44 7.03
N PRO A 46 9.40 -8.69 8.21
CA PRO A 46 9.28 -9.98 8.89
C PRO A 46 7.93 -10.17 9.61
N LEU A 47 7.15 -9.10 9.82
CA LEU A 47 5.90 -9.13 10.57
C LEU A 47 4.73 -9.71 9.77
N SER A 48 4.87 -9.83 8.45
CA SER A 48 4.06 -10.69 7.58
C SER A 48 3.85 -12.10 8.14
N PHE A 49 4.83 -12.63 8.90
CA PHE A 49 4.75 -13.94 9.54
C PHE A 49 3.95 -13.97 10.87
N VAL A 50 3.76 -12.82 11.54
CA VAL A 50 3.08 -12.69 12.85
C VAL A 50 1.66 -12.12 12.67
N ALA A 51 1.09 -12.27 11.47
CA ALA A 51 -0.07 -11.49 11.06
C ALA A 51 -1.44 -11.98 11.56
N SER A 52 -1.51 -13.15 12.22
CA SER A 52 -2.79 -13.70 12.69
C SER A 52 -3.56 -12.79 13.66
N GLN A 53 -2.90 -11.77 14.25
CA GLN A 53 -3.49 -10.79 15.18
C GLN A 53 -3.28 -9.31 14.77
N SER A 54 -2.71 -9.02 13.59
CA SER A 54 -2.14 -7.68 13.27
C SER A 54 -3.05 -6.72 12.50
N LEU A 55 -4.20 -7.18 11.98
CA LEU A 55 -5.13 -6.34 11.19
C LEU A 55 -5.53 -5.04 11.92
N ILE A 56 -5.67 -5.09 13.25
CA ILE A 56 -6.02 -3.93 14.08
C ILE A 56 -4.87 -2.90 14.14
N VAL A 57 -3.62 -3.36 14.19
CA VAL A 57 -2.44 -2.48 14.39
C VAL A 57 -2.17 -1.62 13.15
N LEU A 58 -2.39 -2.16 11.95
CA LEU A 58 -2.14 -1.44 10.69
C LEU A 58 -3.30 -0.52 10.25
N THR A 59 -4.47 -0.66 10.89
CA THR A 59 -5.68 0.11 10.56
C THR A 59 -5.46 1.63 10.52
N PRO A 60 -4.90 2.30 11.55
CA PRO A 60 -4.71 3.76 11.51
C PRO A 60 -3.78 4.22 10.37
N PHE A 61 -2.89 3.34 9.91
CA PHE A 61 -1.96 3.65 8.82
C PHE A 61 -2.57 3.41 7.45
N LEU A 62 -3.40 2.38 7.28
CA LEU A 62 -4.00 2.03 5.99
C LEU A 62 -5.28 2.83 5.71
N ALA A 63 -6.14 3.02 6.71
CA ALA A 63 -7.46 3.64 6.54
C ALA A 63 -7.45 4.99 5.80
N PRO A 64 -6.48 5.92 6.02
CA PRO A 64 -6.42 7.18 5.29
C PRO A 64 -6.19 7.05 3.77
N PHE A 65 -5.67 5.91 3.31
CA PHE A 65 -5.38 5.65 1.90
C PHE A 65 -6.45 4.80 1.24
N VAL A 66 -7.04 3.88 2.00
CA VAL A 66 -7.87 2.80 1.45
C VAL A 66 -9.32 2.81 1.91
N GLY A 67 -9.65 3.60 2.93
CA GLY A 67 -10.95 3.60 3.59
C GLY A 67 -11.07 2.47 4.61
N ILE A 68 -11.77 2.73 5.71
CA ILE A 68 -11.85 1.83 6.86
C ILE A 68 -12.48 0.47 6.50
N ASP A 69 -13.49 0.47 5.62
CA ASP A 69 -14.18 -0.74 5.16
C ASP A 69 -13.26 -1.70 4.38
N ASN A 70 -12.19 -1.17 3.77
CA ASN A 70 -11.27 -1.97 2.96
C ASN A 70 -10.00 -2.39 3.71
N VAL A 71 -9.79 -1.88 4.94
CA VAL A 71 -8.57 -2.15 5.71
C VAL A 71 -8.35 -3.64 5.90
N HIS A 72 -9.38 -4.41 6.29
CA HIS A 72 -9.28 -5.86 6.46
C HIS A 72 -8.89 -6.58 5.17
N ARG A 73 -9.44 -6.17 4.02
CA ARG A 73 -9.13 -6.77 2.73
C ARG A 73 -7.66 -6.54 2.35
N TYR A 74 -7.16 -5.33 2.56
CA TYR A 74 -5.83 -4.95 2.08
C TYR A 74 -4.72 -5.26 3.07
N SER A 75 -5.02 -5.38 4.36
CA SER A 75 -4.04 -5.85 5.34
C SER A 75 -3.68 -7.31 5.07
N ARG A 76 -4.64 -8.18 4.70
CA ARG A 76 -4.37 -9.55 4.21
C ARG A 76 -3.44 -9.60 2.99
N LEU A 77 -3.53 -8.61 2.10
CA LEU A 77 -2.62 -8.48 0.95
C LEU A 77 -1.17 -8.21 1.42
N LEU A 78 -0.99 -7.36 2.43
CA LEU A 78 0.33 -7.00 2.99
C LEU A 78 0.90 -8.07 3.94
N GLU A 79 0.14 -9.12 4.28
CA GLU A 79 0.67 -10.29 4.99
C GLU A 79 1.64 -11.11 4.13
N ARG A 80 1.59 -10.99 2.80
CA ARG A 80 2.56 -11.64 1.92
C ARG A 80 3.78 -10.74 1.76
N ARG A 81 4.97 -11.25 2.12
CA ARG A 81 6.25 -10.52 2.04
C ARG A 81 6.50 -9.95 0.64
N GLU A 82 6.15 -10.72 -0.38
CA GLU A 82 6.30 -10.36 -1.79
C GLU A 82 5.48 -9.12 -2.15
N ASN A 83 4.31 -8.95 -1.54
CA ASN A 83 3.45 -7.79 -1.78
C ASN A 83 3.97 -6.54 -1.07
N VAL A 84 4.62 -6.70 0.09
CA VAL A 84 5.33 -5.62 0.78
C VAL A 84 6.52 -5.15 -0.05
N GLU A 85 7.28 -6.07 -0.63
CA GLU A 85 8.39 -5.75 -1.55
C GLU A 85 7.90 -5.00 -2.79
N ARG A 86 6.86 -5.53 -3.46
CA ARG A 86 6.22 -4.85 -4.59
C ARG A 86 5.74 -3.43 -4.25
N LEU A 87 5.17 -3.25 -3.05
CA LEU A 87 4.73 -1.93 -2.61
C LEU A 87 5.89 -0.96 -2.42
N ILE A 88 6.98 -1.41 -1.80
CA ILE A 88 8.19 -0.59 -1.59
C ILE A 88 8.78 -0.17 -2.92
N GLU A 89 9.03 -1.12 -3.82
CA GLU A 89 9.58 -0.85 -5.16
C GLU A 89 8.72 0.17 -5.91
N ARG A 90 7.38 0.03 -5.82
CA ARG A 90 6.48 0.95 -6.50
C ARG A 90 6.47 2.36 -5.88
N ILE A 91 6.58 2.47 -4.56
CA ILE A 91 6.72 3.77 -3.89
C ILE A 91 8.01 4.47 -4.35
N GLU A 92 9.13 3.74 -4.37
CA GLU A 92 10.43 4.29 -4.80
C GLU A 92 10.40 4.73 -6.26
N GLN A 93 9.80 3.93 -7.15
CA GLN A 93 9.64 4.27 -8.55
C GLN A 93 8.82 5.56 -8.74
N LEU A 94 7.64 5.65 -8.11
CA LEU A 94 6.78 6.83 -8.20
C LEU A 94 7.44 8.08 -7.61
N GLU A 95 8.19 7.95 -6.51
CA GLU A 95 8.93 9.06 -5.92
C GLU A 95 10.05 9.54 -6.85
N HIS A 96 10.76 8.61 -7.50
CA HIS A 96 11.78 8.92 -8.48
C HIS A 96 11.20 9.64 -9.70
N GLU A 97 10.08 9.13 -10.25
CA GLU A 97 9.33 9.75 -11.35
C GLU A 97 8.91 11.18 -11.00
N ARG A 98 8.38 11.41 -9.78
CA ARG A 98 8.00 12.74 -9.30
C ARG A 98 9.20 13.70 -9.18
N GLY A 99 10.35 13.21 -8.72
CA GLY A 99 11.58 14.00 -8.63
C GLY A 99 12.20 14.32 -10.01
N GLN A 100 11.86 13.53 -11.04
CA GLN A 100 12.30 13.72 -12.41
C GLN A 100 11.33 14.56 -13.26
N GLU A 101 10.10 14.82 -12.80
CA GLU A 101 9.25 15.82 -13.42
C GLU A 101 10.01 17.15 -13.42
N PRO A 102 10.37 17.70 -14.60
CA PRO A 102 11.15 18.91 -14.67
C PRO A 102 10.33 20.01 -14.03
N SER A 103 10.76 20.41 -12.84
CA SER A 103 10.33 21.64 -12.19
C SER A 103 10.34 22.73 -13.26
N GLY A 104 9.15 23.18 -13.63
CA GLY A 104 8.96 24.08 -14.76
C GLY A 104 9.96 25.24 -14.69
N HIS A 105 10.70 25.40 -15.78
CA HIS A 105 11.22 26.67 -16.27
C HIS A 105 11.57 27.70 -15.17
N ALA A 106 12.79 27.61 -14.65
CA ALA A 106 13.51 28.83 -14.30
C ALA A 106 13.53 29.73 -15.55
N THR A 107 12.81 30.85 -15.47
CA THR A 107 13.12 32.14 -16.09
C THR A 107 13.59 32.13 -17.55
N ARG A 108 12.65 32.40 -18.46
CA ARG A 108 12.85 33.23 -19.66
C ARG A 108 11.53 34.01 -19.78
N LEU A 109 11.45 35.32 -19.59
CA LEU A 109 12.31 36.45 -19.93
C LEU A 109 12.15 37.56 -18.87
#